data_AF-A0A1Q4W8H9-F1
#
_entry.id   AF-A0A1Q4W8H9-F1
#
_cell.length_a   1.000
_cell.length_b   1.000
_cell.length_c   1.000
_cell.angle_alpha   90.00
_cell.angle_beta   90.00
_cell.angle_gamma   90.00
#
_symmetry.space_group_name_H-M   'P 1'
#
loop_
_entity.id
_entity.type
_entity.pdbx_description
1 polymer ?
#
loop_
_entity_poly.entity_id
_entity_poly.type
_entity_poly.pdbx_seq_one_letter_code
_entity_poly.pdbx_strand_id
1 'polypeptide(L)'
;MPSTDIESYLDHSHLTAADFTAFEQLLAAQRDRRPYTDSDWHLVLSSSGRGGDGRWESTYALFRPGGAFGTPTPDDETYVRVYFDENGRALPDQPHRPAPVPPFAAELVEHLPGWTVQPNPLAPGRDLAELRRQAWGWGRLPWNTVSAPHTAFTLTGPNGERLLAVRTGVDAPLLVGAARPDNVPAYDPRAVHLPTPVAFPAGAPPAAVAAELTTTLGPRCQQAAWKARASAATHAVEALRRLSTAYIPAPGDPWGHGEIGSFDSQEGRNRAAWPYTETLIDQGPYLVAGIRSAATIEDHLDPAIGPDLRQLHVTETALDRLREVRDGWRADMAAITGDRAAAERARDRAEDLRNQEAWQCAAPLTNGPLPALAAHVAPRIGSPEPNREQQVKAALARTGPVHGPSTAAATSPVPPTPGALRCAR
;
A
#
# COMPACT_ATOMS: atom_id res chain seq x y z
N MET A 1 13.00 33.36 24.89
CA MET A 1 12.73 32.30 25.89
C MET A 1 12.42 31.05 25.11
N PRO A 2 13.22 29.97 25.21
CA PRO A 2 12.91 28.74 24.51
C PRO A 2 11.79 28.03 25.27
N SER A 3 10.69 27.78 24.57
CA SER A 3 9.61 26.90 24.99
C SER A 3 10.17 25.48 25.05
N THR A 4 10.33 24.94 26.25
CA THR A 4 10.46 23.51 26.48
C THR A 4 9.11 22.88 26.14
N ASP A 5 8.94 22.48 24.88
CA ASP A 5 8.02 21.41 24.54
C ASP A 5 8.58 20.15 25.22
N ILE A 6 7.92 19.76 26.31
CA ILE A 6 8.08 18.44 26.91
C ILE A 6 7.36 17.49 25.94
N GLU A 7 8.07 17.17 24.87
CA GLU A 7 8.03 15.87 24.23
C GLU A 7 8.01 14.81 25.34
N SER A 8 6.85 14.19 25.61
CA SER A 8 6.76 13.06 26.54
C SER A 8 7.37 11.83 25.86
N TYR A 9 8.69 11.82 25.77
CA TYR A 9 9.47 10.71 25.29
C TYR A 9 9.74 9.82 26.49
N LEU A 10 9.28 8.58 26.42
CA LEU A 10 9.58 7.57 27.42
C LEU A 10 11.11 7.39 27.48
N ASP A 11 11.71 7.82 28.59
CA ASP A 11 13.07 7.43 28.96
C ASP A 11 13.03 5.98 29.47
N HIS A 12 13.46 5.04 28.63
CA HIS A 12 13.51 3.60 28.84
C HIS A 12 14.58 3.14 29.87
N SER A 13 15.17 4.07 30.62
CA SER A 13 16.33 3.85 31.51
C SER A 13 16.04 3.07 32.81
N HIS A 14 14.81 2.58 33.00
CA HIS A 14 14.37 1.91 34.23
C HIS A 14 13.74 0.50 34.07
N LEU A 15 13.75 -0.13 32.89
CA LEU A 15 13.18 -1.49 32.75
C LEU A 15 13.90 -2.51 33.68
N THR A 16 13.18 -2.95 34.74
CA THR A 16 13.31 -4.16 35.62
C THR A 16 11.94 -4.38 36.35
N ALA A 17 11.53 -5.52 36.94
CA ALA A 17 12.21 -6.77 37.31
C ALA A 17 11.32 -8.02 37.10
N ALA A 18 11.77 -9.10 36.46
CA ALA A 18 12.94 -9.27 35.60
C ALA A 18 12.49 -9.24 34.13
N ASP A 19 12.30 -7.99 33.67
CA ASP A 19 11.69 -7.49 32.42
C ASP A 19 10.41 -8.17 31.96
N PHE A 20 9.55 -8.17 32.98
CA PHE A 20 8.23 -8.75 33.15
C PHE A 20 8.29 -10.28 33.06
N THR A 21 8.81 -10.84 34.16
CA THR A 21 9.55 -12.10 34.34
C THR A 21 9.04 -13.31 33.56
N ALA A 22 9.73 -13.83 32.56
CA ALA A 22 10.23 -13.13 31.39
C ALA A 22 9.30 -13.56 30.25
N PHE A 23 8.62 -12.57 29.67
CA PHE A 23 7.39 -12.69 28.88
C PHE A 23 6.22 -13.36 29.61
N GLU A 24 6.19 -13.14 30.93
CA GLU A 24 5.41 -13.88 31.94
C GLU A 24 5.51 -15.39 31.72
N GLN A 25 6.76 -15.84 31.81
CA GLN A 25 7.29 -17.15 31.44
C GLN A 25 6.54 -17.80 30.27
N LEU A 26 6.69 -17.13 29.13
CA LEU A 26 6.39 -17.58 27.77
C LEU A 26 4.96 -18.11 27.61
N LEU A 27 4.02 -17.21 27.92
CA LEU A 27 2.56 -17.42 27.88
C LEU A 27 2.03 -18.33 28.98
N ALA A 28 2.78 -18.45 30.08
CA ALA A 28 2.61 -19.53 31.04
C ALA A 28 2.56 -20.90 30.34
N ALA A 29 3.40 -21.16 29.33
CA ALA A 29 3.52 -22.49 28.70
C ALA A 29 2.18 -23.26 28.48
N GLN A 30 1.21 -22.70 27.73
CA GLN A 30 0.13 -23.46 27.05
C GLN A 30 -0.93 -24.26 27.86
N ARG A 31 -1.78 -23.55 28.62
CA ARG A 31 -3.12 -23.98 29.11
C ARG A 31 -3.15 -24.83 30.40
N ASP A 32 -3.50 -24.19 31.52
CA ASP A 32 -4.78 -24.48 32.18
C ASP A 32 -5.02 -23.57 33.41
N ARG A 33 -6.17 -22.87 33.38
CA ARG A 33 -6.91 -22.24 34.50
C ARG A 33 -6.38 -20.90 35.08
N ARG A 34 -7.25 -19.88 35.00
CA ARG A 34 -7.19 -18.49 35.55
C ARG A 34 -7.46 -18.42 37.07
N PRO A 35 -7.35 -17.27 37.78
CA PRO A 35 -7.02 -15.88 37.36
C PRO A 35 -5.88 -15.19 38.16
N TYR A 36 -5.35 -14.06 37.66
CA TYR A 36 -4.33 -13.22 38.34
C TYR A 36 -4.76 -11.75 38.46
N THR A 37 -4.19 -11.07 39.48
CA THR A 37 -4.49 -9.72 39.99
C THR A 37 -3.38 -8.69 39.73
N ASP A 38 -3.82 -7.42 39.63
CA ASP A 38 -3.15 -6.10 39.74
C ASP A 38 -1.71 -5.90 39.25
N SER A 39 -1.62 -5.25 38.09
CA SER A 39 -0.57 -4.31 37.70
C SER A 39 -1.22 -3.29 36.76
N ASP A 40 -0.80 -2.02 36.79
CA ASP A 40 -1.35 -0.91 35.98
C ASP A 40 -1.12 -1.06 34.45
N TRP A 41 -0.75 -2.26 33.98
CA TRP A 41 -0.59 -2.60 32.57
C TRP A 41 -1.19 -3.98 32.30
N HIS A 42 -2.03 -4.08 31.27
CA HIS A 42 -2.70 -5.32 30.88
C HIS A 42 -2.13 -5.85 29.57
N LEU A 43 -1.79 -7.14 29.53
CA LEU A 43 -1.51 -7.86 28.29
C LEU A 43 -2.79 -7.95 27.46
N VAL A 44 -2.76 -7.40 26.25
CA VAL A 44 -3.91 -7.36 25.33
C VAL A 44 -3.78 -8.44 24.28
N LEU A 45 -2.58 -8.57 23.72
CA LEU A 45 -2.28 -9.52 22.65
C LEU A 45 -0.84 -10.00 22.80
N SER A 46 -0.63 -11.29 22.61
CA SER A 46 0.70 -11.86 22.37
C SER A 46 0.69 -12.52 20.99
N SER A 47 1.76 -12.33 20.23
CA SER A 47 1.95 -12.99 18.93
C SER A 47 3.34 -13.58 18.86
N SER A 48 3.41 -14.82 18.36
CA SER A 48 4.68 -15.48 18.02
C SER A 48 4.61 -15.92 16.56
N GLY A 49 5.49 -15.35 15.75
CA GLY A 49 5.65 -15.67 14.34
C GLY A 49 6.72 -16.74 14.16
N ARG A 50 6.37 -17.78 13.40
CA ARG A 50 7.32 -18.75 12.85
C ARG A 50 7.25 -18.68 11.32
N GLY A 51 8.41 -18.79 10.69
CA GLY A 51 8.52 -18.86 9.24
C GLY A 51 7.91 -20.16 8.69
N GLY A 52 7.76 -20.24 7.37
CA GLY A 52 7.21 -21.43 6.70
C GLY A 52 8.03 -22.70 6.89
N ASP A 53 9.29 -22.59 7.34
CA ASP A 53 10.18 -23.69 7.70
C ASP A 53 10.15 -24.04 9.21
N GLY A 54 9.26 -23.41 9.98
CA GLY A 54 9.09 -23.62 11.41
C GLY A 54 10.11 -22.88 12.29
N ARG A 55 11.05 -22.12 11.71
CA ARG A 55 12.01 -21.31 12.47
C ARG A 55 11.34 -20.10 13.13
N TRP A 56 11.82 -19.74 14.31
CA TRP A 56 11.35 -18.58 15.04
C TRP A 56 11.77 -17.28 14.33
N GLU A 57 10.83 -16.34 14.17
CA GLU A 57 11.08 -15.06 13.48
C GLU A 57 10.93 -13.86 14.43
N SER A 58 9.85 -13.86 15.21
CA SER A 58 9.57 -12.79 16.17
C SER A 58 8.56 -13.21 17.21
N THR A 59 8.74 -12.75 18.44
CA THR A 59 7.70 -12.76 19.47
C THR A 59 7.49 -11.35 19.97
N TYR A 60 6.24 -10.91 20.10
CA TYR A 60 5.90 -9.63 20.69
C TYR A 60 4.62 -9.71 21.52
N ALA A 61 4.48 -8.78 22.47
CA ALA A 61 3.20 -8.50 23.13
C ALA A 61 2.83 -7.03 23.01
N LEU A 62 1.52 -6.81 23.01
CA LEU A 62 0.89 -5.51 23.17
C LEU A 62 0.36 -5.41 24.60
N PHE A 63 0.84 -4.39 25.30
CA PHE A 63 0.41 -4.02 26.64
C PHE A 63 -0.37 -2.71 26.57
N ARG A 64 -1.32 -2.53 27.48
CA ARG A 64 -2.11 -1.30 27.59
C ARG A 64 -2.09 -0.80 29.03
N PRO A 65 -1.96 0.50 29.29
CA PRO A 65 -2.05 1.01 30.65
C PRO A 65 -3.49 0.83 31.19
N GLY A 66 -3.59 0.59 32.49
CA GLY A 66 -4.83 0.50 33.25
C GLY A 66 -5.64 1.79 33.06
N GLY A 67 -6.87 1.67 32.56
CA GLY A 67 -7.78 2.80 32.33
C GLY A 67 -8.06 3.24 30.88
N ALA A 68 -7.23 2.88 29.88
CA ALA A 68 -7.36 3.40 28.50
C ALA A 68 -8.23 2.56 27.53
N PHE A 69 -9.56 2.67 27.46
CA PHE A 69 -10.41 1.72 26.70
C PHE A 69 -10.68 2.07 25.22
N GLY A 70 -10.37 1.12 24.31
CA GLY A 70 -10.71 1.08 22.88
C GLY A 70 -10.50 -0.33 22.29
N THR A 71 -11.06 -0.62 21.10
CA THR A 71 -10.78 -1.84 20.33
C THR A 71 -9.34 -1.81 19.82
N PRO A 72 -8.53 -2.86 20.04
CA PRO A 72 -7.12 -2.81 19.70
C PRO A 72 -6.93 -2.68 18.19
N THR A 73 -6.36 -1.55 17.74
CA THR A 73 -5.64 -1.50 16.47
C THR A 73 -4.14 -1.52 16.76
N PRO A 74 -3.33 -2.24 15.97
CA PRO A 74 -1.90 -2.42 16.26
C PRO A 74 -1.08 -1.11 16.30
N ASP A 75 -1.65 -0.01 15.79
CA ASP A 75 -0.99 1.28 15.59
C ASP A 75 -1.58 2.38 16.50
N ASP A 76 -2.41 2.02 17.48
CA ASP A 76 -2.96 2.95 18.46
C ASP A 76 -1.89 3.29 19.52
N GLU A 77 -1.58 4.58 19.67
CA GLU A 77 -0.55 5.14 20.57
C GLU A 77 -0.80 4.79 22.05
N THR A 78 -1.97 4.27 22.38
CA THR A 78 -2.33 3.82 23.73
C THR A 78 -1.77 2.43 24.10
N TYR A 79 -1.13 1.72 23.17
CA TYR A 79 -0.55 0.39 23.41
C TYR A 79 0.98 0.40 23.30
N VAL A 80 1.64 -0.31 24.22
CA VAL A 80 3.09 -0.53 24.21
C VAL A 80 3.39 -1.90 23.62
N ARG A 81 4.16 -1.92 22.53
CA ARG A 81 4.61 -3.16 21.89
C ARG A 81 6.02 -3.52 22.36
N VAL A 82 6.15 -4.63 23.08
CA VAL A 82 7.44 -5.16 23.53
C VAL A 82 7.82 -6.38 22.70
N TYR A 83 9.06 -6.44 22.25
CA TYR A 83 9.62 -7.56 21.49
C TYR A 83 10.45 -8.47 22.39
N PHE A 84 10.47 -9.76 22.07
CA PHE A 84 11.15 -10.79 22.85
C PHE A 84 12.02 -11.65 21.95
N ASP A 85 13.08 -12.23 22.50
CA ASP A 85 13.88 -13.26 21.84
C ASP A 85 13.19 -14.64 21.87
N GLU A 86 13.82 -15.65 21.26
CA GLU A 86 13.30 -17.03 21.20
C GLU A 86 13.12 -17.69 22.58
N ASN A 87 13.82 -17.17 23.59
CA ASN A 87 13.79 -17.66 24.97
C ASN A 87 12.84 -16.83 25.86
N GLY A 88 12.09 -15.87 25.28
CA GLY A 88 11.16 -15.01 26.00
C GLY A 88 11.84 -13.88 26.77
N ARG A 89 13.09 -13.53 26.46
CA ARG A 89 13.76 -12.36 27.06
C ARG A 89 13.37 -11.11 26.30
N ALA A 90 12.97 -10.07 27.02
CA ALA A 90 12.64 -8.79 26.42
C ALA A 90 13.86 -8.23 25.67
N LEU A 91 13.63 -7.76 24.46
CA LEU A 91 14.62 -7.07 23.65
C LEU A 91 14.59 -5.59 24.00
N PRO A 92 15.76 -4.92 24.05
CA PRO A 92 15.83 -3.51 24.40
C PRO A 92 15.10 -2.67 23.37
N ASP A 93 14.09 -1.91 23.81
CA ASP A 93 13.45 -0.86 23.01
C ASP A 93 14.22 0.44 23.27
N GLN A 94 15.18 0.75 22.41
CA GLN A 94 15.90 2.02 22.48
C GLN A 94 15.26 3.03 21.51
N PRO A 95 15.16 4.31 21.88
CA PRO A 95 14.64 5.34 20.99
C PRO A 95 15.50 5.40 19.73
N HIS A 96 14.84 5.59 18.58
CA HIS A 96 15.48 5.66 17.26
C HIS A 96 16.61 6.70 17.27
N ARG A 97 17.87 6.24 17.35
CA ARG A 97 18.98 7.09 16.96
C ARG A 97 19.09 7.05 15.44
N PRO A 98 19.25 8.20 14.76
CA PRO A 98 19.50 8.21 13.33
C PRO A 98 20.71 7.34 13.03
N ALA A 99 20.52 6.28 12.25
CA ALA A 99 21.63 5.47 11.77
C ALA A 99 22.47 6.33 10.80
N PRO A 100 23.82 6.28 10.86
CA PRO A 100 24.63 6.96 9.86
C PRO A 100 24.41 6.34 8.48
N VAL A 101 24.43 7.16 7.43
CA VAL A 101 24.36 6.66 6.05
C VAL A 101 25.64 5.85 5.77
N PRO A 102 25.53 4.59 5.34
CA PRO A 102 26.69 3.79 4.98
C PRO A 102 27.47 4.44 3.82
N PRO A 103 28.83 4.44 3.81
CA PRO A 103 29.61 5.07 2.74
C PRO A 103 29.23 4.57 1.34
N PHE A 104 29.03 3.26 1.20
CA PHE A 104 28.56 2.65 -0.05
C PHE A 104 27.20 3.20 -0.50
N ALA A 105 26.29 3.47 0.44
CA ALA A 105 24.96 3.96 0.13
C ALA A 105 24.99 5.43 -0.30
N ALA A 106 25.89 6.23 0.26
CA ALA A 106 26.14 7.60 -0.20
C ALA A 106 26.66 7.62 -1.63
N GLU A 107 27.69 6.82 -1.94
CA GLU A 107 28.25 6.68 -3.30
C GLU A 107 27.22 6.14 -4.30
N LEU A 108 26.36 5.21 -3.88
CA LEU A 108 25.30 4.67 -4.72
C LEU A 108 24.29 5.74 -5.16
N VAL A 109 23.92 6.68 -4.29
CA VAL A 109 22.97 7.75 -4.63
C VAL A 109 23.55 8.75 -5.62
N GLU A 110 24.87 8.95 -5.65
CA GLU A 110 25.52 9.77 -6.69
C GLU A 110 25.28 9.23 -8.10
N HIS A 111 25.03 7.92 -8.23
CA HIS A 111 24.70 7.25 -9.49
C HIS A 111 23.20 7.07 -9.73
N LEU A 112 22.34 7.53 -8.81
CA LEU A 112 20.88 7.40 -8.86
C LEU A 112 20.22 8.79 -8.79
N PRO A 113 20.21 9.56 -9.90
CA PRO A 113 19.66 10.91 -9.88
C PRO A 113 18.17 10.91 -9.49
N GLY A 114 17.81 11.78 -8.55
CA GLY A 114 16.44 11.87 -8.02
C GLY A 114 16.07 10.81 -6.98
N TRP A 115 16.97 9.88 -6.66
CA TRP A 115 16.76 8.93 -5.58
C TRP A 115 17.23 9.50 -4.25
N THR A 116 16.57 9.07 -3.17
CA THR A 116 17.00 9.35 -1.80
C THR A 116 17.35 8.06 -1.07
N VAL A 117 18.29 8.16 -0.13
CA VAL A 117 18.67 7.06 0.76
C VAL A 117 18.30 7.40 2.19
N GLN A 118 17.71 6.41 2.87
CA GLN A 118 17.43 6.48 4.30
C GLN A 118 18.06 5.26 4.98
N PRO A 119 19.02 5.45 5.88
CA PRO A 119 19.59 4.33 6.64
C PRO A 119 18.53 3.80 7.61
N ASN A 120 18.46 2.47 7.74
CA ASN A 120 17.52 1.83 8.66
C ASN A 120 18.21 1.60 10.01
N PRO A 121 17.52 1.88 11.14
CA PRO A 121 18.03 1.51 12.44
C PRO A 121 18.03 -0.03 12.56
N LEU A 122 18.99 -0.57 13.31
CA LEU A 122 19.28 -2.01 13.38
C LEU A 122 19.25 -2.54 14.83
N ALA A 123 18.61 -1.82 15.75
CA ALA A 123 18.50 -2.29 17.12
C ALA A 123 17.60 -3.55 17.20
N PRO A 124 17.95 -4.56 18.00
CA PRO A 124 17.10 -5.71 18.22
C PRO A 124 15.67 -5.32 18.64
N GLY A 125 14.69 -6.16 18.28
CA GLY A 125 13.28 -5.96 18.61
C GLY A 125 12.55 -5.14 17.56
N ARG A 126 12.17 -3.92 17.92
CA ARG A 126 11.26 -3.07 17.12
C ARG A 126 11.83 -2.74 15.74
N ASP A 127 13.08 -2.29 15.67
CA ASP A 127 13.67 -1.85 14.41
C ASP A 127 13.83 -3.01 13.43
N LEU A 128 14.32 -4.16 13.89
CA LEU A 128 14.44 -5.35 13.05
C LEU A 128 13.07 -5.93 12.64
N ALA A 129 12.06 -5.80 13.49
CA ALA A 129 10.69 -6.16 13.14
C ALA A 129 10.11 -5.23 12.06
N GLU A 130 10.37 -3.93 12.15
CA GLU A 130 9.97 -2.94 11.14
C GLU A 130 10.72 -3.16 9.82
N LEU A 131 12.05 -3.32 9.88
CA LEU A 131 12.88 -3.65 8.73
C LEU A 131 12.37 -4.91 8.00
N ARG A 132 11.92 -5.92 8.75
CA ARG A 132 11.31 -7.12 8.19
C ARG A 132 9.93 -6.84 7.57
N ARG A 133 9.10 -5.98 8.17
CA ARG A 133 7.81 -5.55 7.57
C ARG A 133 8.02 -4.79 6.25
N GLN A 134 9.13 -4.07 6.13
CA GLN A 134 9.52 -3.39 4.89
C GLN A 134 9.95 -4.38 3.79
N ALA A 135 10.44 -5.57 4.11
CA ALA A 135 10.95 -6.51 3.10
C ALA A 135 9.80 -7.19 2.31
N TRP A 136 9.35 -6.54 1.23
CA TRP A 136 8.10 -6.91 0.56
C TRP A 136 8.26 -8.10 -0.39
N GLY A 137 7.69 -9.25 0.02
CA GLY A 137 7.79 -10.48 -0.77
C GLY A 137 9.16 -11.13 -0.71
N TRP A 138 10.03 -10.67 0.17
CA TRP A 138 11.27 -11.34 0.45
C TRP A 138 10.90 -12.60 1.23
N GLY A 139 11.04 -13.76 0.60
CA GLY A 139 10.64 -15.03 1.21
C GLY A 139 11.35 -15.25 2.54
N ARG A 140 12.56 -15.80 2.49
CA ARG A 140 13.35 -16.03 3.69
C ARG A 140 14.33 -14.88 3.91
N LEU A 141 14.24 -14.25 5.07
CA LEU A 141 15.15 -13.19 5.47
C LEU A 141 16.35 -13.76 6.21
N PRO A 142 17.57 -13.25 5.96
CA PRO A 142 18.77 -13.68 6.67
C PRO A 142 18.94 -13.01 8.05
N TRP A 143 18.00 -12.14 8.45
CA TRP A 143 17.93 -11.53 9.78
C TRP A 143 16.60 -11.88 10.46
N ASN A 144 16.54 -11.73 11.77
CA ASN A 144 15.31 -11.84 12.55
C ASN A 144 15.25 -10.69 13.57
N THR A 145 14.32 -10.73 14.52
CA THR A 145 14.19 -9.67 15.53
C THR A 145 15.35 -9.57 16.52
N VAL A 146 16.29 -10.52 16.51
CA VAL A 146 17.45 -10.56 17.42
C VAL A 146 18.75 -10.31 16.65
N SER A 147 18.92 -11.01 15.54
CA SER A 147 20.14 -11.01 14.73
C SER A 147 20.02 -9.96 13.63
N ALA A 148 20.57 -8.77 13.88
CA ALA A 148 20.61 -7.69 12.91
C ALA A 148 21.49 -8.03 11.69
N PRO A 149 21.15 -7.52 10.49
CA PRO A 149 22.12 -7.45 9.41
C PRO A 149 23.26 -6.50 9.78
N HIS A 150 24.38 -6.57 9.06
CA HIS A 150 25.49 -5.62 9.22
C HIS A 150 25.10 -4.21 8.77
N THR A 151 24.28 -4.09 7.72
CA THR A 151 23.84 -2.81 7.18
C THR A 151 22.48 -2.98 6.53
N ALA A 152 21.59 -2.00 6.72
CA ALA A 152 20.38 -1.88 5.92
C ALA A 152 20.06 -0.41 5.62
N PHE A 153 19.54 -0.15 4.43
CA PHE A 153 19.07 1.16 4.02
C PHE A 153 17.96 1.04 2.98
N THR A 154 17.06 2.01 2.98
CA THR A 154 15.94 2.11 2.05
C THR A 154 16.30 3.14 0.99
N LEU A 155 16.07 2.77 -0.27
CA LEU A 155 16.21 3.63 -1.44
C LEU A 155 14.83 4.01 -1.94
N THR A 156 14.63 5.30 -2.18
CA THR A 156 13.39 5.83 -2.73
C THR A 156 13.67 6.43 -4.09
N GLY A 157 12.96 5.95 -5.11
CA GLY A 157 13.04 6.50 -6.45
C GLY A 157 12.04 7.64 -6.70
N PRO A 158 12.29 8.45 -7.74
CA PRO A 158 11.47 9.61 -8.08
C PRO A 158 10.05 9.26 -8.55
N ASN A 159 9.79 8.03 -8.98
CA ASN A 159 8.48 7.58 -9.44
C ASN A 159 7.74 6.76 -8.36
N GLY A 160 8.19 6.86 -7.10
CA GLY A 160 7.61 6.14 -5.97
C GLY A 160 8.12 4.71 -5.82
N GLU A 161 9.24 4.37 -6.47
CA GLU A 161 9.95 3.12 -6.22
C GLU A 161 10.45 3.09 -4.77
N ARG A 162 10.32 1.95 -4.10
CA ARG A 162 10.89 1.73 -2.77
C ARG A 162 11.66 0.42 -2.80
N LEU A 163 12.96 0.49 -2.52
CA LEU A 163 13.84 -0.67 -2.48
C LEU A 163 14.49 -0.76 -1.11
N LEU A 164 14.61 -1.98 -0.60
CA LEU A 164 15.34 -2.26 0.62
C LEU A 164 16.67 -2.91 0.24
N ALA A 165 17.77 -2.38 0.76
CA ALA A 165 19.10 -2.92 0.56
C ALA A 165 19.64 -3.40 1.91
N VAL A 166 20.10 -4.66 1.97
CA VAL A 166 20.56 -5.30 3.20
C VAL A 166 21.84 -6.10 2.96
N ARG A 167 22.79 -5.97 3.89
CA ARG A 167 24.03 -6.76 3.91
C ARG A 167 24.18 -7.40 5.28
N THR A 168 24.43 -8.72 5.33
CA THR A 168 24.45 -9.49 6.60
C THR A 168 25.81 -9.53 7.28
N GLY A 169 26.89 -9.23 6.55
CA GLY A 169 28.27 -9.18 7.05
C GLY A 169 29.13 -8.30 6.14
N VAL A 170 30.33 -7.92 6.57
CA VAL A 170 31.21 -6.99 5.83
C VAL A 170 31.46 -7.48 4.39
N ASP A 171 31.78 -8.77 4.24
CA ASP A 171 32.08 -9.42 2.97
C ASP A 171 30.87 -10.14 2.35
N ALA A 172 29.68 -9.99 2.94
CA ALA A 172 28.47 -10.59 2.41
C ALA A 172 27.98 -9.83 1.17
N PRO A 173 27.29 -10.51 0.24
CA PRO A 173 26.65 -9.82 -0.87
C PRO A 173 25.61 -8.81 -0.37
N LEU A 174 25.46 -7.70 -1.10
CA LEU A 174 24.37 -6.76 -0.89
C LEU A 174 23.11 -7.33 -1.54
N LEU A 175 22.09 -7.62 -0.75
CA LEU A 175 20.77 -8.01 -1.24
C LEU A 175 19.94 -6.76 -1.43
N VAL A 176 19.38 -6.55 -2.63
CA VAL A 176 18.45 -5.45 -2.89
C VAL A 176 17.17 -6.00 -3.47
N GLY A 177 16.03 -5.61 -2.92
CA GLY A 177 14.71 -6.09 -3.33
C GLY A 177 13.64 -5.04 -3.05
N ALA A 178 12.39 -5.35 -3.39
CA ALA A 178 11.28 -4.44 -3.16
C ALA A 178 11.12 -4.13 -1.66
N ALA A 179 11.03 -2.86 -1.30
CA ALA A 179 10.51 -2.46 -0.02
C ALA A 179 8.98 -2.28 -0.13
N ARG A 180 8.26 -2.54 0.96
CA ARG A 180 6.83 -2.35 1.03
C ARG A 180 6.57 -0.85 0.95
N PRO A 181 5.82 -0.35 -0.04
CA PRO A 181 5.48 1.06 -0.05
C PRO A 181 4.58 1.38 1.14
N ASP A 182 4.81 2.52 1.78
CA ASP A 182 4.11 2.97 3.01
C ASP A 182 2.59 2.94 2.88
N ASN A 183 2.11 3.09 1.64
CA ASN A 183 0.72 3.18 1.28
C ASN A 183 0.14 1.90 0.67
N VAL A 184 0.85 0.78 0.59
CA VAL A 184 0.28 -0.47 0.03
C VAL A 184 -0.45 -1.24 1.15
N PRO A 185 -1.70 -1.66 0.93
CA PRO A 185 -2.51 -2.30 1.97
C PRO A 185 -1.84 -3.60 2.42
N ALA A 186 -2.17 -4.06 3.63
CA ALA A 186 -1.73 -5.35 4.14
C ALA A 186 -2.45 -6.49 3.38
N TYR A 187 -2.18 -6.57 2.09
CA TYR A 187 -2.79 -7.54 1.18
C TYR A 187 -1.96 -8.81 1.16
N ASP A 188 -2.59 -9.95 0.87
CA ASP A 188 -1.91 -11.23 0.72
C ASP A 188 -0.83 -11.13 -0.38
N PRO A 189 0.48 -11.22 -0.03
CA PRO A 189 1.56 -11.11 -0.99
C PRO A 189 1.50 -12.18 -2.09
N ARG A 190 0.68 -13.22 -1.95
CA ARG A 190 0.48 -14.27 -2.97
C ARG A 190 -0.27 -13.78 -4.22
N ALA A 191 -1.00 -12.68 -4.16
CA ALA A 191 -1.74 -12.17 -5.32
C ALA A 191 -0.90 -11.30 -6.27
N VAL A 192 0.29 -10.87 -5.83
CA VAL A 192 1.17 -9.99 -6.60
C VAL A 192 2.50 -10.70 -6.81
N HIS A 193 2.93 -10.83 -8.06
CA HIS A 193 4.26 -11.37 -8.37
C HIS A 193 5.30 -10.32 -8.00
N LEU A 194 5.90 -10.48 -6.82
CA LEU A 194 6.91 -9.57 -6.30
C LEU A 194 8.27 -9.89 -6.93
N PRO A 195 9.07 -8.87 -7.29
CA PRO A 195 10.38 -9.11 -7.85
C PRO A 195 11.29 -9.77 -6.81
N THR A 196 11.94 -10.85 -7.22
CA THR A 196 12.95 -11.54 -6.39
C THR A 196 14.08 -10.57 -6.05
N PRO A 197 14.54 -10.54 -4.78
CA PRO A 197 15.72 -9.76 -4.42
C PRO A 197 16.94 -10.17 -5.26
N VAL A 198 17.69 -9.17 -5.71
CA VAL A 198 18.93 -9.32 -6.48
C VAL A 198 20.11 -9.28 -5.52
N ALA A 199 21.04 -10.21 -5.67
CA ALA A 199 22.26 -10.27 -4.88
C ALA A 199 23.43 -9.68 -5.67
N PHE A 200 24.07 -8.65 -5.12
CA PHE A 200 25.28 -8.04 -5.67
C PHE A 200 26.49 -8.52 -4.85
N PRO A 201 27.60 -8.92 -5.50
CA PRO A 201 28.85 -9.24 -4.80
C PRO A 201 29.31 -8.07 -3.89
N ALA A 202 30.03 -8.36 -2.81
CA ALA A 202 30.45 -7.36 -1.83
C ALA A 202 31.27 -6.20 -2.44
N GLY A 203 32.05 -6.48 -3.49
CA GLY A 203 32.84 -5.51 -4.26
C GLY A 203 32.16 -5.01 -5.54
N ALA A 204 30.85 -5.18 -5.71
CA ALA A 204 30.15 -4.65 -6.87
C ALA A 204 30.26 -3.12 -6.91
N PRO A 205 30.66 -2.51 -8.05
CA PRO A 205 30.79 -1.06 -8.14
C PRO A 205 29.41 -0.40 -8.03
N PRO A 206 29.26 0.71 -7.29
CA PRO A 206 27.97 1.39 -7.09
C PRO A 206 27.26 1.75 -8.40
N ALA A 207 28.00 2.14 -9.44
CA ALA A 207 27.46 2.40 -10.77
C ALA A 207 26.77 1.18 -11.41
N ALA A 208 27.32 -0.03 -11.24
CA ALA A 208 26.70 -1.25 -11.78
C ALA A 208 25.44 -1.63 -10.97
N VAL A 209 25.47 -1.43 -9.65
CA VAL A 209 24.28 -1.61 -8.81
C VAL A 209 23.21 -0.62 -9.26
N ALA A 210 23.52 0.68 -9.36
CA ALA A 210 22.59 1.71 -9.80
C ALA A 210 21.96 1.42 -11.18
N ALA A 211 22.75 0.92 -12.13
CA ALA A 211 22.24 0.52 -13.44
C ALA A 211 21.20 -0.62 -13.32
N GLU A 212 21.47 -1.67 -12.54
CA GLU A 212 20.51 -2.77 -12.32
C GLU A 212 19.25 -2.29 -11.59
N LEU A 213 19.41 -1.40 -10.60
CA LEU A 213 18.27 -0.85 -9.85
C LEU A 213 17.35 -0.03 -10.75
N THR A 214 17.89 0.79 -11.65
CA THR A 214 17.09 1.67 -12.52
C THR A 214 16.52 0.96 -13.74
N THR A 215 17.24 -0.01 -14.31
CA THR A 215 16.82 -0.67 -15.54
C THR A 215 15.94 -1.90 -15.31
N THR A 216 16.12 -2.58 -14.17
CA THR A 216 15.44 -3.86 -13.90
C THR A 216 14.57 -3.79 -12.65
N LEU A 217 15.16 -3.49 -11.48
CA LEU A 217 14.48 -3.73 -10.21
C LEU A 217 13.40 -2.66 -9.91
N GLY A 218 13.71 -1.38 -10.10
CA GLY A 218 12.80 -0.24 -9.91
C GLY A 218 11.51 -0.38 -10.74
N PRO A 219 11.61 -0.53 -12.07
CA PRO A 219 10.49 -0.87 -12.96
C PRO A 219 9.57 -1.99 -12.44
N ARG A 220 10.16 -3.13 -12.06
CA ARG A 220 9.40 -4.29 -11.56
C ARG A 220 8.74 -4.01 -10.22
N CYS A 221 9.39 -3.26 -9.33
CA CYS A 221 8.81 -2.85 -8.05
C CYS A 221 7.63 -1.89 -8.26
N GLN A 222 7.76 -0.94 -9.19
CA GLN A 222 6.67 -0.02 -9.54
C GLN A 222 5.47 -0.78 -10.10
N GLN A 223 5.70 -1.74 -11.00
CA GLN A 223 4.64 -2.58 -11.57
C GLN A 223 3.96 -3.47 -10.50
N ALA A 224 4.72 -4.04 -9.58
CA ALA A 224 4.17 -4.83 -8.48
C ALA A 224 3.34 -3.96 -7.52
N ALA A 225 3.85 -2.78 -7.14
CA ALA A 225 3.13 -1.79 -6.34
C ALA A 225 1.83 -1.39 -7.02
N TRP A 226 1.86 -1.09 -8.31
CA TRP A 226 0.67 -0.78 -9.11
C TRP A 226 -0.38 -1.89 -9.04
N LYS A 227 0.02 -3.13 -9.32
CA LYS A 227 -0.88 -4.29 -9.25
C LYS A 227 -1.52 -4.43 -7.87
N ALA A 228 -0.73 -4.31 -6.80
CA ALA A 228 -1.25 -4.41 -5.44
C ALA A 228 -2.32 -3.35 -5.16
N ARG A 229 -2.07 -2.09 -5.53
CA ARG A 229 -3.00 -0.97 -5.34
C ARG A 229 -4.26 -1.16 -6.19
N ALA A 230 -4.10 -1.52 -7.46
CA ALA A 230 -5.22 -1.73 -8.38
C ALA A 230 -6.11 -2.89 -7.92
N SER A 231 -5.52 -4.02 -7.49
CA SER A 231 -6.28 -5.14 -6.94
C SER A 231 -7.05 -4.76 -5.67
N ALA A 232 -6.42 -4.03 -4.75
CA ALA A 232 -7.09 -3.58 -3.53
C ALA A 232 -8.24 -2.60 -3.82
N ALA A 233 -8.04 -1.64 -4.72
CA ALA A 233 -9.08 -0.70 -5.13
C ALA A 233 -10.23 -1.40 -5.86
N THR A 234 -9.96 -2.33 -6.78
CA THR A 234 -10.98 -3.15 -7.44
C THR A 234 -11.79 -3.94 -6.44
N HIS A 235 -11.12 -4.62 -5.49
CA HIS A 235 -11.79 -5.37 -4.44
C HIS A 235 -12.70 -4.47 -3.59
N ALA A 236 -12.22 -3.29 -3.20
CA ALA A 236 -12.99 -2.32 -2.43
C ALA A 236 -14.21 -1.81 -3.20
N VAL A 237 -14.05 -1.43 -4.48
CA VAL A 237 -15.17 -1.02 -5.35
C VAL A 237 -16.21 -2.12 -5.48
N GLU A 238 -15.79 -3.36 -5.74
CA GLU A 238 -16.69 -4.50 -5.84
C GLU A 238 -17.41 -4.80 -4.53
N ALA A 239 -16.71 -4.70 -3.39
CA ALA A 239 -17.32 -4.90 -2.08
C ALA A 239 -18.37 -3.82 -1.78
N LEU A 240 -18.07 -2.56 -2.06
CA LEU A 240 -19.03 -1.46 -1.92
C LEU A 240 -20.25 -1.65 -2.85
N ARG A 241 -20.04 -2.09 -4.10
CA ARG A 241 -21.14 -2.46 -5.00
C ARG A 241 -21.99 -3.59 -4.42
N ARG A 242 -21.39 -4.66 -3.89
CA ARG A 242 -22.12 -5.76 -3.23
C ARG A 242 -22.92 -5.27 -2.01
N LEU A 243 -22.32 -4.41 -1.18
CA LEU A 243 -23.00 -3.82 -0.03
C LEU A 243 -24.18 -2.92 -0.44
N SER A 244 -24.09 -2.27 -1.61
CA SER A 244 -25.18 -1.44 -2.13
C SER A 244 -26.41 -2.28 -2.50
N THR A 245 -26.21 -3.54 -2.92
CA THR A 245 -27.27 -4.49 -3.27
C THR A 245 -27.69 -5.40 -2.10
N ALA A 246 -26.99 -5.37 -0.97
CA ALA A 246 -27.20 -6.28 0.17
C ALA A 246 -28.15 -5.71 1.25
N TYR A 247 -28.49 -4.43 1.16
CA TYR A 247 -29.49 -3.80 2.04
C TYR A 247 -30.81 -3.65 1.30
N ILE A 248 -31.84 -4.37 1.77
CA ILE A 248 -33.23 -4.17 1.33
C ILE A 248 -34.00 -3.55 2.50
N PRO A 249 -34.48 -2.31 2.37
CA PRO A 249 -35.42 -1.76 3.34
C PRO A 249 -36.74 -2.54 3.31
N ALA A 250 -37.42 -2.66 4.45
CA ALA A 250 -38.69 -3.37 4.57
C ALA A 250 -39.76 -2.86 3.57
N PRO A 251 -40.75 -3.68 3.17
CA PRO A 251 -41.76 -3.29 2.18
C PRO A 251 -42.47 -1.98 2.59
N GLY A 252 -42.35 -0.94 1.75
CA GLY A 252 -42.86 0.41 2.01
C GLY A 252 -41.97 1.54 1.48
N ASP A 253 -40.70 1.24 1.18
CA ASP A 253 -39.72 2.21 0.64
C ASP A 253 -39.58 2.09 -0.90
N PRO A 254 -39.52 3.21 -1.66
CA PRO A 254 -39.70 3.19 -3.12
C PRO A 254 -38.47 2.77 -3.95
N TRP A 255 -37.37 2.28 -3.35
CA TRP A 255 -36.10 2.03 -4.05
C TRP A 255 -35.47 0.65 -3.76
N GLY A 256 -36.25 -0.44 -3.83
CA GLY A 256 -35.77 -1.79 -3.48
C GLY A 256 -35.45 -2.72 -4.66
N HIS A 257 -34.16 -2.94 -4.96
CA HIS A 257 -33.68 -4.14 -5.68
C HIS A 257 -32.33 -4.62 -5.08
N GLY A 258 -32.37 -5.71 -4.29
CA GLY A 258 -31.23 -6.33 -3.62
C GLY A 258 -31.57 -7.74 -3.09
N GLU A 259 -30.66 -8.47 -2.42
CA GLU A 259 -30.92 -9.76 -1.73
C GLU A 259 -31.36 -9.54 -0.26
N ILE A 260 -32.45 -10.20 0.17
CA ILE A 260 -33.11 -9.97 1.47
C ILE A 260 -32.20 -10.50 2.61
N GLY A 261 -31.83 -9.64 3.57
CA GLY A 261 -31.41 -10.08 4.92
C GLY A 261 -29.91 -10.06 5.27
N SER A 262 -29.04 -9.36 4.54
CA SER A 262 -27.60 -9.31 4.91
C SER A 262 -27.26 -8.27 5.99
N PHE A 263 -28.11 -7.26 6.21
CA PHE A 263 -27.92 -6.25 7.25
C PHE A 263 -29.26 -5.85 7.88
N ASP A 264 -29.31 -5.83 9.21
CA ASP A 264 -30.49 -5.44 9.98
C ASP A 264 -30.74 -3.92 10.00
N SER A 265 -29.77 -3.10 9.56
CA SER A 265 -29.90 -1.65 9.52
C SER A 265 -28.95 -0.97 8.51
N GLN A 266 -29.26 0.28 8.15
CA GLN A 266 -28.40 1.13 7.31
C GLN A 266 -27.05 1.40 7.99
N GLU A 267 -27.04 1.61 9.31
CA GLU A 267 -25.84 1.83 10.11
C GLU A 267 -24.92 0.61 10.05
N GLY A 268 -25.47 -0.60 10.15
CA GLY A 268 -24.72 -1.85 10.02
C GLY A 268 -24.01 -1.98 8.67
N ARG A 269 -24.71 -1.66 7.57
CA ARG A 269 -24.13 -1.64 6.22
C ARG A 269 -23.03 -0.59 6.11
N ASN A 270 -23.29 0.64 6.56
CA ASN A 270 -22.32 1.73 6.44
C ASN A 270 -21.04 1.42 7.24
N ARG A 271 -21.19 0.83 8.43
CA ARG A 271 -20.07 0.35 9.24
C ARG A 271 -19.26 -0.72 8.52
N ALA A 272 -19.92 -1.68 7.86
CA ALA A 272 -19.26 -2.71 7.05
C ALA A 272 -18.58 -2.13 5.78
N ALA A 273 -19.05 -1.00 5.26
CA ALA A 273 -18.48 -0.32 4.10
C ALA A 273 -17.19 0.46 4.43
N TRP A 274 -16.99 0.83 5.69
CA TRP A 274 -15.89 1.71 6.10
C TRP A 274 -14.49 1.18 5.73
N PRO A 275 -14.12 -0.09 5.99
CA PRO A 275 -12.78 -0.60 5.63
C PRO A 275 -12.46 -0.53 4.13
N TYR A 276 -13.49 -0.70 3.28
CA TYR A 276 -13.34 -0.56 1.82
C TYR A 276 -13.19 0.90 1.41
N THR A 277 -13.88 1.81 2.11
CA THR A 277 -13.73 3.25 1.93
C THR A 277 -12.32 3.69 2.31
N GLU A 278 -11.79 3.25 3.46
CA GLU A 278 -10.41 3.51 3.88
C GLU A 278 -9.40 3.03 2.84
N THR A 279 -9.61 1.82 2.30
CA THR A 279 -8.78 1.30 1.21
C THR A 279 -8.79 2.24 0.00
N LEU A 280 -9.94 2.77 -0.41
CA LEU A 280 -10.00 3.71 -1.52
C LEU A 280 -9.34 5.05 -1.20
N ILE A 281 -9.53 5.58 0.01
CA ILE A 281 -8.87 6.80 0.48
C ILE A 281 -7.34 6.67 0.39
N ASP A 282 -6.80 5.51 0.79
CA ASP A 282 -5.37 5.26 0.85
C ASP A 282 -4.77 4.92 -0.52
N GLN A 283 -5.50 4.18 -1.37
CA GLN A 283 -4.98 3.68 -2.65
C GLN A 283 -5.34 4.56 -3.84
N GLY A 284 -6.57 5.08 -3.87
CA GLY A 284 -7.17 5.75 -5.02
C GLY A 284 -6.32 6.90 -5.56
N PRO A 285 -5.79 7.80 -4.71
CA PRO A 285 -5.02 8.95 -5.19
C PRO A 285 -3.70 8.57 -5.86
N TYR A 286 -3.06 7.48 -5.44
CA TYR A 286 -1.88 6.95 -6.14
C TYR A 286 -2.24 6.32 -7.50
N LEU A 287 -3.42 5.69 -7.59
CA LEU A 287 -3.93 5.20 -8.87
C LEU A 287 -4.29 6.34 -9.81
N VAL A 288 -4.96 7.40 -9.33
CA VAL A 288 -5.29 8.60 -10.12
C VAL A 288 -4.02 9.25 -10.65
N ALA A 289 -3.02 9.47 -9.79
CA ALA A 289 -1.73 10.05 -10.19
C ALA A 289 -1.01 9.18 -11.23
N GLY A 290 -0.97 7.86 -11.03
CA GLY A 290 -0.34 6.96 -11.99
C GLY A 290 -1.10 6.84 -13.32
N ILE A 291 -2.44 6.86 -13.31
CA ILE A 291 -3.25 6.93 -14.54
C ILE A 291 -2.90 8.20 -15.31
N ARG A 292 -2.85 9.36 -14.65
CA ARG A 292 -2.47 10.63 -15.30
C ARG A 292 -1.08 10.61 -15.89
N SER A 293 -0.12 10.04 -15.16
CA SER A 293 1.25 9.94 -15.63
C SER A 293 1.42 8.97 -16.80
N ALA A 294 0.59 7.92 -16.89
CA ALA A 294 0.72 6.85 -17.89
C ALA A 294 -0.27 6.97 -19.07
N ALA A 295 -1.27 7.84 -18.97
CA ALA A 295 -2.20 8.12 -20.04
C ALA A 295 -1.50 8.89 -21.17
N THR A 296 -1.74 8.51 -22.41
CA THR A 296 -1.19 9.19 -23.58
C THR A 296 -2.24 10.09 -24.23
N ILE A 297 -1.81 10.95 -25.17
CA ILE A 297 -2.73 11.78 -25.95
C ILE A 297 -3.70 10.90 -26.75
N GLU A 298 -3.25 9.76 -27.27
CA GLU A 298 -4.10 8.81 -27.97
C GLU A 298 -5.22 8.25 -27.09
N ASP A 299 -4.95 7.96 -25.81
CA ASP A 299 -5.99 7.48 -24.89
C ASP A 299 -7.12 8.52 -24.69
N HIS A 300 -6.77 9.81 -24.71
CA HIS A 300 -7.76 10.89 -24.60
C HIS A 300 -8.66 11.03 -25.83
N LEU A 301 -8.14 10.64 -27.01
CA LEU A 301 -8.86 10.67 -28.28
C LEU A 301 -9.63 9.37 -28.55
N ASP A 302 -9.29 8.29 -27.85
CA ASP A 302 -9.96 6.99 -27.97
C ASP A 302 -11.42 7.10 -27.49
N PRO A 303 -12.42 6.74 -28.32
CA PRO A 303 -13.83 6.79 -27.93
C PRO A 303 -14.20 5.82 -26.79
N ALA A 304 -13.44 4.74 -26.58
CA ALA A 304 -13.67 3.77 -25.52
C ALA A 304 -13.10 4.22 -24.16
N ILE A 305 -11.96 4.91 -24.15
CA ILE A 305 -11.23 5.28 -22.92
C ILE A 305 -11.32 6.76 -22.58
N GLY A 306 -11.37 7.63 -23.59
CA GLY A 306 -11.41 9.09 -23.44
C GLY A 306 -12.54 9.59 -22.54
N PRO A 307 -13.79 9.08 -22.63
CA PRO A 307 -14.85 9.44 -21.68
C PRO A 307 -14.50 9.13 -20.22
N ASP A 308 -13.94 7.95 -19.97
CA ASP A 308 -13.54 7.51 -18.62
C ASP A 308 -12.41 8.39 -18.06
N LEU A 309 -11.41 8.72 -18.89
CA LEU A 309 -10.34 9.64 -18.50
C LEU A 309 -10.87 11.04 -18.14
N ARG A 310 -11.89 11.55 -18.85
CA ARG A 310 -12.55 12.81 -18.49
C ARG A 310 -13.31 12.71 -17.16
N GLN A 311 -13.88 11.54 -16.86
CA GLN A 311 -14.58 11.30 -15.59
C GLN A 311 -13.63 11.11 -14.40
N LEU A 312 -12.31 10.92 -14.62
CA LEU A 312 -11.34 10.71 -13.55
C LEU A 312 -11.34 11.84 -12.50
N HIS A 313 -11.63 13.09 -12.90
CA HIS A 313 -11.75 14.21 -11.95
C HIS A 313 -12.89 14.05 -10.92
N VAL A 314 -13.97 13.32 -11.25
CA VAL A 314 -15.08 13.04 -10.33
C VAL A 314 -14.63 12.03 -9.28
N THR A 315 -13.84 11.03 -9.72
CA THR A 315 -13.21 10.07 -8.81
C THR A 315 -12.27 10.79 -7.84
N GLU A 316 -11.44 11.71 -8.33
CA GLU A 316 -10.54 12.50 -7.47
C GLU A 316 -11.31 13.34 -6.46
N THR A 317 -12.33 14.08 -6.90
CA THR A 317 -13.17 14.89 -6.01
C THR A 317 -13.84 14.04 -4.93
N ALA A 318 -14.33 12.85 -5.27
CA ALA A 318 -14.92 11.93 -4.32
C ALA A 318 -13.89 11.38 -3.32
N LEU A 319 -12.67 11.06 -3.77
CA LEU A 319 -11.57 10.62 -2.90
C LEU A 319 -11.13 11.73 -1.93
N ASP A 320 -11.04 12.97 -2.39
CA ASP A 320 -10.71 14.12 -1.54
C ASP A 320 -11.81 14.36 -0.51
N ARG A 321 -13.09 14.27 -0.92
CA ARG A 321 -14.19 14.37 0.04
C ARG A 321 -14.15 13.27 1.10
N LEU A 322 -13.84 12.04 0.72
CA LEU A 322 -13.70 10.94 1.68
C LEU A 322 -12.53 11.14 2.65
N ARG A 323 -11.42 11.74 2.19
CA ARG A 323 -10.32 12.14 3.07
C ARG A 323 -10.76 13.18 4.09
N GLU A 324 -11.46 14.22 3.64
CA GLU A 324 -12.02 15.25 4.53
C GLU A 324 -12.92 14.63 5.61
N VAL A 325 -13.79 13.68 5.24
CA VAL A 325 -14.65 12.97 6.20
C VAL A 325 -13.82 12.18 7.22
N ARG A 326 -12.78 11.48 6.78
CA ARG A 326 -11.89 10.72 7.67
C ARG A 326 -11.13 11.63 8.64
N ASP A 327 -10.53 12.69 8.11
CA ASP A 327 -9.66 13.57 8.87
C ASP A 327 -10.48 14.47 9.82
N GLY A 328 -11.67 14.90 9.39
CA GLY A 328 -12.66 15.55 10.24
C GLY A 328 -13.09 14.67 11.41
N TRP A 329 -13.44 13.40 11.14
CA TRP A 329 -13.76 12.44 12.21
C TRP A 329 -12.59 12.22 13.18
N ARG A 330 -11.35 12.12 12.69
CA ARG A 330 -10.17 12.00 13.57
C ARG A 330 -10.03 13.20 14.50
N ALA A 331 -10.24 14.41 13.98
CA ALA A 331 -10.22 15.64 14.77
C ALA A 331 -11.35 15.66 15.82
N ASP A 332 -12.57 15.27 15.43
CA ASP A 332 -13.72 15.17 16.34
C ASP A 332 -13.47 14.16 17.46
N MET A 333 -12.93 12.98 17.12
CA MET A 333 -12.58 11.94 18.09
C MET A 333 -11.53 12.40 19.10
N ALA A 334 -10.56 13.20 18.67
CA ALA A 334 -9.55 13.80 19.55
C ALA A 334 -10.14 14.86 20.48
N ALA A 335 -11.24 15.52 20.09
CA ALA A 335 -11.92 16.55 20.89
C ALA A 335 -12.91 15.97 21.92
N ILE A 336 -13.31 14.70 21.81
CA ILE A 336 -14.24 14.06 22.75
C ILE A 336 -13.59 13.93 24.13
N THR A 337 -14.13 14.69 25.09
CA THR A 337 -13.74 14.68 26.50
C THR A 337 -14.99 14.55 27.38
N GLY A 338 -14.85 14.05 28.61
CA GLY A 338 -15.95 13.97 29.59
C GLY A 338 -16.11 12.61 30.27
N ASP A 339 -17.23 12.45 30.99
CA ASP A 339 -17.59 11.21 31.67
C ASP A 339 -17.65 10.02 30.71
N ARG A 340 -17.29 8.83 31.21
CA ARG A 340 -17.08 7.62 30.42
C ARG A 340 -18.28 7.27 29.54
N ALA A 341 -19.47 7.16 30.12
CA ALA A 341 -20.66 6.72 29.39
C ALA A 341 -21.16 7.79 28.41
N ALA A 342 -20.86 9.06 28.65
CA ALA A 342 -21.15 10.14 27.71
C ALA A 342 -20.16 10.15 26.55
N ALA A 343 -18.86 9.95 26.83
CA ALA A 343 -17.81 9.88 25.82
C ALA A 343 -17.97 8.67 24.89
N GLU A 344 -18.31 7.48 25.41
CA GLU A 344 -18.59 6.29 24.59
C GLU A 344 -19.77 6.55 23.62
N ARG A 345 -20.90 7.07 24.11
CA ARG A 345 -22.04 7.44 23.25
C ARG A 345 -21.74 8.55 22.26
N ALA A 346 -20.77 9.43 22.54
CA ALA A 346 -20.32 10.45 21.60
C ALA A 346 -19.48 9.83 20.48
N ARG A 347 -18.58 8.90 20.80
CA ARG A 347 -17.75 8.17 19.83
C ARG A 347 -18.60 7.32 18.89
N ASP A 348 -19.52 6.53 19.44
CA ASP A 348 -20.43 5.69 18.63
C ASP A 348 -21.21 6.53 17.61
N ARG A 349 -21.75 7.67 18.06
CA ARG A 349 -22.47 8.61 17.18
C ARG A 349 -21.55 9.24 16.13
N ALA A 350 -20.33 9.61 16.49
CA ALA A 350 -19.37 10.17 15.55
C ALA A 350 -18.96 9.14 14.48
N GLU A 351 -18.77 7.88 14.86
CA GLU A 351 -18.52 6.79 13.92
C GLU A 351 -19.69 6.55 12.96
N ASP A 352 -20.92 6.53 13.47
CA ASP A 352 -22.11 6.31 12.64
C ASP A 352 -22.30 7.46 11.62
N LEU A 353 -22.08 8.71 12.05
CA LEU A 353 -22.12 9.88 11.16
C LEU A 353 -21.03 9.81 10.08
N ARG A 354 -19.78 9.53 10.47
CA ARG A 354 -18.67 9.32 9.52
C ARG A 354 -19.02 8.27 8.49
N ASN A 355 -19.51 7.11 8.94
CA ASN A 355 -19.84 5.99 8.06
C ASN A 355 -20.98 6.35 7.09
N GLN A 356 -21.98 7.10 7.56
CA GLN A 356 -23.08 7.57 6.73
C GLN A 356 -22.61 8.56 5.67
N GLU A 357 -21.81 9.57 6.05
CA GLU A 357 -21.30 10.57 5.12
C GLU A 357 -20.34 9.95 4.10
N ALA A 358 -19.45 9.07 4.56
CA ALA A 358 -18.55 8.30 3.72
C ALA A 358 -19.32 7.46 2.68
N TRP A 359 -20.40 6.80 3.09
CA TRP A 359 -21.25 6.04 2.17
C TRP A 359 -21.85 6.92 1.08
N GLN A 360 -22.34 8.11 1.42
CA GLN A 360 -22.90 9.06 0.45
C GLN A 360 -21.83 9.56 -0.54
N CYS A 361 -20.61 9.79 -0.06
CA CYS A 361 -19.50 10.27 -0.89
C CYS A 361 -18.91 9.18 -1.80
N ALA A 362 -19.07 7.90 -1.47
CA ALA A 362 -18.46 6.78 -2.21
C ALA A 362 -19.15 6.45 -3.55
N ALA A 363 -20.37 6.94 -3.80
CA ALA A 363 -21.14 6.62 -5.02
C ALA A 363 -20.40 6.84 -6.36
N PRO A 364 -19.65 7.94 -6.56
CA PRO A 364 -18.87 8.13 -7.77
C PRO A 364 -17.70 7.16 -7.91
N LEU A 365 -17.21 6.57 -6.82
CA LEU A 365 -16.13 5.57 -6.83
C LEU A 365 -16.66 4.19 -7.17
N THR A 366 -17.87 3.86 -6.69
CA THR A 366 -18.50 2.58 -7.01
C THR A 366 -18.86 2.49 -8.48
N ASN A 367 -19.30 3.58 -9.12
CA ASN A 367 -19.67 3.57 -10.54
C ASN A 367 -18.59 4.15 -11.46
N GLY A 368 -17.48 4.58 -10.87
CA GLY A 368 -16.42 5.30 -11.56
C GLY A 368 -15.49 4.40 -12.37
N PRO A 369 -14.65 5.03 -13.21
CA PRO A 369 -13.79 4.33 -14.16
C PRO A 369 -12.48 3.81 -13.55
N LEU A 370 -12.23 4.07 -12.26
CA LEU A 370 -10.92 3.88 -11.63
C LEU A 370 -10.33 2.46 -11.82
N PRO A 371 -11.05 1.35 -11.57
CA PRO A 371 -10.51 0.00 -11.81
C PRO A 371 -10.19 -0.27 -13.28
N ALA A 372 -11.05 0.19 -14.20
CA ALA A 372 -10.89 -0.04 -15.64
C ALA A 372 -9.69 0.73 -16.20
N LEU A 373 -9.57 2.02 -15.85
CA LEU A 373 -8.42 2.84 -16.21
C LEU A 373 -7.13 2.31 -15.59
N ALA A 374 -7.17 1.83 -14.34
CA ALA A 374 -5.99 1.27 -13.69
C ALA A 374 -5.48 0.00 -14.40
N ALA A 375 -6.40 -0.82 -14.91
CA ALA A 375 -6.07 -1.98 -15.74
C ALA A 375 -5.54 -1.56 -17.12
N HIS A 376 -6.14 -0.56 -17.76
CA HIS A 376 -5.76 -0.05 -19.09
C HIS A 376 -4.30 0.43 -19.13
N VAL A 377 -3.89 1.25 -18.15
CA VAL A 377 -2.53 1.83 -18.13
C VAL A 377 -1.47 0.87 -17.57
N ALA A 378 -1.87 -0.25 -16.95
CA ALA A 378 -0.97 -1.19 -16.27
C ALA A 378 0.25 -1.65 -17.10
N PRO A 379 0.15 -1.89 -18.43
CA PRO A 379 1.31 -2.28 -19.24
C PRO A 379 2.40 -1.20 -19.33
N ARG A 380 2.05 0.07 -19.10
CA ARG A 380 2.97 1.20 -19.23
C ARG A 380 3.65 1.56 -17.90
N ILE A 381 3.10 1.08 -16.78
CA ILE A 381 3.66 1.35 -15.46
C ILE A 381 4.99 0.61 -15.30
N GLY A 382 6.04 1.34 -14.89
CA GLY A 382 7.40 0.80 -14.80
C GLY A 382 8.06 0.57 -16.15
N SER A 383 7.39 0.82 -17.28
CA SER A 383 8.09 0.82 -18.56
C SER A 383 8.95 2.08 -18.65
N PRO A 384 10.24 1.98 -19.01
CA PRO A 384 11.03 3.17 -19.28
C PRO A 384 10.33 3.97 -20.39
N GLU A 385 10.22 5.29 -20.23
CA GLU A 385 9.72 6.12 -21.33
C GLU A 385 10.57 5.81 -22.57
N PRO A 386 9.94 5.46 -23.71
CA PRO A 386 10.69 5.21 -24.92
C PRO A 386 11.47 6.48 -25.23
N ASN A 387 12.78 6.35 -25.44
CA ASN A 387 13.60 7.54 -25.69
C ASN A 387 13.11 8.25 -26.97
N ARG A 388 13.48 9.52 -27.15
CA ARG A 388 13.05 10.31 -28.31
C ARG A 388 13.36 9.63 -29.65
N GLU A 389 14.45 8.88 -29.77
CA GLU A 389 14.78 8.12 -30.99
C GLU A 389 13.87 6.91 -31.20
N GLN A 390 13.48 6.20 -30.13
CA GLN A 390 12.52 5.09 -30.17
C GLN A 390 11.12 5.61 -30.50
N GLN A 391 10.75 6.78 -29.95
CA GLN A 391 9.50 7.48 -30.29
C GLN A 391 9.51 7.92 -31.76
N VAL A 392 10.59 8.52 -32.24
CA VAL A 392 10.77 8.92 -33.66
C VAL A 392 10.77 7.70 -34.57
N LYS A 393 11.42 6.60 -34.18
CA LYS A 393 11.44 5.35 -34.96
C LYS A 393 10.07 4.69 -35.00
N ALA A 394 9.32 4.69 -33.89
CA ALA A 394 7.94 4.20 -33.85
C ALA A 394 6.98 5.12 -34.62
N ALA A 395 7.19 6.44 -34.60
CA ALA A 395 6.45 7.38 -35.43
C ALA A 395 6.74 7.17 -36.92
N LEU A 396 8.02 7.02 -37.30
CA LEU A 396 8.45 6.73 -38.67
C LEU A 396 7.94 5.38 -39.18
N ALA A 397 7.91 4.36 -38.32
CA ALA A 397 7.34 3.05 -38.66
C ALA A 397 5.81 3.11 -38.86
N ARG A 398 5.11 3.99 -38.12
CA ARG A 398 3.67 4.25 -38.32
C ARG A 398 3.41 5.05 -39.61
N THR A 399 4.30 5.95 -39.99
CA THR A 399 4.22 6.73 -41.23
C THR A 399 4.92 6.03 -42.40
N GLY A 400 4.66 4.74 -42.62
CA GLY A 400 5.30 3.91 -43.67
C GLY A 400 5.50 4.63 -45.02
N PRO A 401 6.52 4.25 -45.81
CA PRO A 401 7.06 5.06 -46.89
C PRO A 401 5.97 5.54 -47.85
N VAL A 402 5.81 6.86 -47.91
CA VAL A 402 5.01 7.55 -48.92
C VAL A 402 5.39 6.96 -50.27
N HIS A 403 4.41 6.33 -50.93
CA HIS A 403 4.57 5.82 -52.27
C HIS A 403 5.14 6.91 -53.17
N GLY A 404 6.33 6.63 -53.73
CA GLY A 404 6.91 7.41 -54.80
C GLY A 404 5.99 7.46 -56.02
N PRO A 405 6.23 8.41 -56.94
CA PRO A 405 5.25 8.92 -57.88
C PRO A 405 4.70 7.84 -58.80
N SER A 406 3.38 7.85 -58.92
CA SER A 406 2.59 7.12 -59.91
C SER A 406 3.21 7.24 -61.30
N THR A 407 3.87 6.17 -61.74
CA THR A 407 4.17 5.96 -63.14
C THR A 407 2.84 5.67 -63.83
N ALA A 408 2.45 6.61 -64.70
CA ALA A 408 1.34 6.46 -65.62
C ALA A 408 1.49 5.14 -66.40
N ALA A 409 0.57 4.21 -66.18
CA ALA A 409 0.41 3.03 -67.01
C ALA A 409 -0.86 3.21 -67.86
N ALA A 410 -0.61 3.17 -69.16
CA ALA A 410 -1.51 3.38 -70.29
C ALA A 410 -2.94 2.81 -70.12
N THR A 411 -3.93 3.64 -70.41
CA THR A 411 -5.27 3.24 -70.83
C THR A 411 -5.19 2.38 -72.10
N SER A 412 -5.87 1.23 -72.10
CA SER A 412 -6.34 0.56 -73.31
C SER A 412 -7.84 0.27 -73.19
N PRO A 413 -8.65 0.51 -74.24
CA PRO A 413 -10.11 0.57 -74.16
C PRO A 413 -10.74 -0.82 -74.35
N VAL A 414 -11.90 -1.04 -73.73
CA VAL A 414 -12.76 -2.21 -73.98
C VAL A 414 -14.16 -1.71 -74.41
N PRO A 415 -14.80 -2.35 -75.42
CA PRO A 415 -15.91 -1.79 -76.18
C PRO A 415 -17.30 -2.04 -75.54
N PRO A 416 -18.36 -1.37 -76.03
CA PRO A 416 -19.70 -1.43 -75.42
C PRO A 416 -20.51 -2.60 -75.98
N THR A 417 -21.32 -3.24 -75.13
CA THR A 417 -22.34 -4.21 -75.56
C THR A 417 -23.65 -3.94 -74.79
N PRO A 418 -24.83 -4.04 -75.45
CA PRO A 418 -25.99 -3.19 -75.19
C PRO A 418 -26.97 -3.75 -74.15
N GLY A 419 -27.75 -2.83 -73.58
CA GLY A 419 -28.84 -3.13 -72.66
C GLY A 419 -30.03 -3.84 -73.33
N ALA A 420 -30.61 -4.77 -72.57
CA ALA A 420 -31.95 -5.28 -72.78
C ALA A 420 -32.88 -4.74 -71.67
N LEU A 421 -33.79 -3.92 -72.16
CA LEU A 421 -35.05 -3.43 -71.61
C LEU A 421 -35.83 -4.32 -70.61
N ARG A 422 -36.44 -3.60 -69.65
CA ARG A 422 -37.88 -3.53 -69.31
C ARG A 422 -38.41 -4.17 -68.00
N CYS A 423 -39.04 -3.25 -67.24
CA CYS A 423 -40.37 -3.31 -66.60
C CYS A 423 -40.62 -4.33 -65.47
N ALA A 424 -41.46 -4.06 -64.47
CA ALA A 424 -42.19 -2.88 -64.03
C ALA A 424 -42.74 -3.19 -62.61
N ARG A 425 -42.79 -2.15 -61.78
CA ARG A 425 -43.52 -1.96 -60.50
C ARG A 425 -43.48 -3.05 -59.43
#